data_AF-A0A6I3KPV9-F1
#
_entry.id   AF-A0A6I3KPV9-F1
#
_cell.length_a   1.000
_cell.length_b   1.000
_cell.length_c   1.000
_cell.angle_alpha   90.00
_cell.angle_beta   90.00
_cell.angle_gamma   90.00
#
_symmetry.space_group_name_H-M   'P 1'
#
loop_
_entity.id
_entity.type
_entity.pdbx_description
1 polymer ?
#
loop_
_entity_poly.entity_id
_entity_poly.type
_entity_poly.pdbx_seq_one_letter_code
_entity_poly.pdbx_strand_id
1 'polypeptide(L)'
;MTETSTRDISKAEVERFLYGKHITACPACGRFRSQCDLEVHSISCQRAQSTSLQTASTPVDVLMVVCQNCGAIQFHDRTVVAKWLDCQRRVK
;
A
#
# COMPACT_ATOMS: atom_id res chain seq x y z
N MET A 1 10.91 19.16 0.72
CA MET A 1 10.31 18.42 -0.42
C MET A 1 10.52 16.95 -0.14
N THR A 2 9.46 16.21 0.17
CA THR A 2 9.52 14.75 0.32
C THR A 2 9.74 14.17 -1.08
N GLU A 3 10.97 13.75 -1.37
CA GLU A 3 11.25 12.92 -2.54
C GLU A 3 10.31 11.71 -2.49
N THR A 4 9.36 11.67 -3.41
CA THR A 4 8.54 10.50 -3.66
C THR A 4 9.50 9.43 -4.12
N SER A 5 9.95 8.57 -3.20
CA SER A 5 10.92 7.51 -3.50
C SER A 5 10.40 6.73 -4.70
N THR A 6 11.03 6.86 -5.86
CA THR A 6 10.59 6.29 -7.15
C THR A 6 10.86 4.80 -7.27
N ARG A 7 11.42 4.18 -6.23
CA ARG A 7 11.75 2.75 -6.22
C ARG A 7 10.50 1.88 -6.24
N ASP A 8 10.40 0.96 -7.18
CA ASP A 8 9.34 -0.05 -7.18
C ASP A 8 9.32 -0.83 -5.86
N ILE A 9 8.13 -1.00 -5.29
CA ILE A 9 7.90 -1.78 -4.07
C ILE A 9 7.39 -3.15 -4.50
N SER A 10 8.18 -4.18 -4.21
CA SER A 10 7.85 -5.56 -4.59
C SER A 10 6.74 -6.17 -3.72
N LYS A 11 6.06 -7.22 -4.22
CA LYS A 11 5.08 -8.00 -3.44
C LYS A 11 5.65 -8.45 -2.09
N ALA A 12 6.87 -8.98 -2.07
CA ALA A 12 7.53 -9.43 -0.84
C ALA A 12 7.74 -8.31 0.18
N GLU A 13 8.04 -7.09 -0.27
CA GLU A 13 8.17 -5.93 0.61
C GLU A 13 6.82 -5.48 1.17
N VAL A 14 5.75 -5.56 0.37
CA VAL A 14 4.39 -5.31 0.86
C VAL A 14 3.97 -6.38 1.87
N GLU A 15 4.23 -7.65 1.61
CA GLU A 15 3.97 -8.74 2.56
C GLU A 15 4.72 -8.53 3.87
N ARG A 16 6.00 -8.13 3.79
CA ARG A 16 6.81 -7.78 4.96
C ARG A 16 6.22 -6.60 5.73
N PHE A 17 5.76 -5.56 5.03
CA PHE A 17 5.08 -4.42 5.63
C PHE A 17 3.78 -4.85 6.35
N LEU A 18 2.92 -5.62 5.68
CA LEU A 18 1.67 -6.10 6.24
C LEU A 18 1.91 -6.95 7.49
N TYR A 19 2.87 -7.88 7.43
CA TYR A 19 3.26 -8.71 8.57
C TYR A 19 3.81 -7.86 9.72
N GLY A 20 4.74 -6.94 9.43
CA GLY A 20 5.35 -6.07 10.44
C GLY A 20 4.37 -5.06 11.06
N LYS A 21 3.23 -4.80 10.41
CA LYS A 21 2.12 -4.01 10.94
C LYS A 21 1.01 -4.85 11.58
N HIS A 22 1.24 -6.16 11.75
CA HIS A 22 0.25 -7.12 12.28
C HIS A 22 -1.05 -7.20 11.46
N ILE A 23 -1.01 -6.81 10.17
CA ILE A 23 -2.12 -6.96 9.23
C ILE A 23 -2.03 -8.36 8.61
N THR A 24 -2.22 -9.38 9.44
CA THR A 24 -1.93 -10.79 9.09
C THR A 24 -3.13 -11.55 8.54
N ALA A 25 -4.35 -11.02 8.68
CA ALA A 25 -5.57 -11.62 8.14
C ALA A 25 -6.20 -10.72 7.06
N CYS A 26 -6.91 -11.34 6.12
CA CYS A 26 -7.82 -10.63 5.25
C CYS A 26 -9.05 -10.18 6.06
N PRO A 27 -9.38 -8.89 6.14
CA PRO A 27 -10.52 -8.42 6.92
C PRO A 27 -11.87 -8.80 6.30
N ALA A 28 -11.90 -9.20 5.02
CA ALA A 28 -13.12 -9.62 4.37
C ALA A 28 -13.42 -11.11 4.61
N CYS A 29 -12.46 -12.00 4.37
CA CYS A 29 -12.68 -13.45 4.52
C CYS A 29 -12.16 -14.05 5.83
N GLY A 30 -11.51 -13.26 6.69
CA GLY A 30 -10.99 -13.68 8.00
C GLY A 30 -9.80 -14.63 7.96
N ARG A 31 -9.43 -15.16 6.78
CA ARG A 31 -8.30 -16.06 6.61
C ARG A 31 -6.98 -15.34 6.79
N PHE A 32 -5.98 -16.07 7.28
CA PHE A 32 -4.60 -15.58 7.30
C PHE A 32 -4.11 -15.29 5.88
N ARG A 33 -3.38 -14.20 5.72
CA ARG A 33 -2.76 -13.80 4.46
C ARG A 33 -1.73 -14.79 3.95
N SER A 34 -1.16 -15.65 4.81
CA SER A 34 -0.35 -16.79 4.36
C SER A 34 -1.17 -17.87 3.65
N GLN A 35 -2.49 -17.89 3.85
CA GLN A 35 -3.44 -18.81 3.22
C GLN A 35 -4.27 -18.16 2.12
N CYS A 36 -4.16 -16.83 1.95
CA CYS A 36 -4.76 -16.10 0.84
C CYS A 36 -3.64 -15.65 -0.08
N ASP A 37 -3.63 -16.10 -1.33
CA ASP A 37 -2.70 -15.50 -2.27
C ASP A 37 -3.02 -14.00 -2.42
N LEU A 38 -1.97 -13.18 -2.43
CA LEU A 38 -2.08 -11.73 -2.49
C LEU A 38 -1.53 -11.23 -3.80
N GLU A 39 -2.27 -10.32 -4.42
CA GLU A 39 -1.78 -9.56 -5.56
C GLU A 39 -1.58 -8.11 -5.17
N VAL A 40 -0.54 -7.48 -5.73
CA VAL A 40 -0.17 -6.10 -5.41
C VAL A 40 -0.02 -5.32 -6.71
N HIS A 41 -0.74 -4.21 -6.81
CA HIS A 41 -0.63 -3.28 -7.94
C HIS A 41 -0.29 -1.88 -7.45
N SER A 42 0.60 -1.19 -8.16
CA SER A 42 0.87 0.23 -7.94
C SER A 42 -0.09 1.05 -8.80
N ILE A 43 -0.84 1.95 -8.18
CA ILE A 43 -1.84 2.79 -8.85
C ILE A 43 -1.64 4.24 -8.42
N SER A 44 -1.67 5.17 -9.37
CA SER A 44 -1.73 6.61 -9.08
C SER A 44 -3.18 7.07 -9.11
N CYS A 45 -3.67 7.60 -7.98
CA CYS A 45 -5.02 8.13 -7.83
C CYS A 45 -5.01 9.66 -7.83
N GLN A 46 -6.03 10.28 -8.42
CA GLN A 46 -6.28 11.71 -8.23
C GLN A 46 -7.21 11.90 -7.03
N ARG A 47 -6.83 12.80 -6.11
CA ARG A 47 -7.69 13.13 -4.97
C ARG A 47 -8.91 13.90 -5.48
N ALA A 48 -10.11 13.39 -5.19
CA ALA A 48 -11.35 14.09 -5.51
C ALA A 48 -11.34 15.49 -4.84
N GLN A 49 -11.49 16.54 -5.64
CA GLN A 49 -11.53 17.91 -5.15
C GLN A 49 -12.90 18.17 -4.50
N SER A 50 -12.90 18.53 -3.22
CA SER A 50 -14.15 18.83 -2.50
C SER A 50 -14.59 20.29 -2.60
N THR A 51 -13.95 21.15 -3.41
CA THR A 51 -14.36 22.57 -3.56
C THR A 51 -13.69 23.26 -4.75
N SER A 52 -14.43 24.14 -5.42
CA SER A 52 -14.13 24.80 -6.71
C SER A 52 -13.02 25.88 -6.70
N LEU A 53 -12.03 25.78 -5.80
CA LEU A 53 -10.90 26.70 -5.78
C LEU A 53 -9.64 25.94 -6.19
N GLN A 54 -9.28 26.14 -7.46
CA GLN A 54 -8.19 25.48 -8.16
C GLN A 54 -6.88 25.56 -7.38
N THR A 55 -6.43 24.42 -6.88
CA THR A 55 -5.01 24.09 -6.74
C THR A 55 -4.88 22.68 -7.29
N ALA A 56 -3.98 22.48 -8.26
CA ALA A 56 -3.78 21.21 -8.93
C ALA A 56 -3.66 20.08 -7.88
N SER A 57 -4.56 19.09 -7.92
CA SER A 57 -4.52 17.97 -6.97
C SER A 57 -3.28 17.15 -7.25
N THR A 58 -2.35 17.09 -6.29
CA THR A 58 -1.18 16.22 -6.40
C THR A 58 -1.65 14.76 -6.49
N PRO A 59 -1.18 13.99 -7.48
CA PRO A 59 -1.50 12.57 -7.57
C PRO A 59 -0.98 11.85 -6.31
N VAL A 60 -1.78 10.90 -5.82
CA VAL A 60 -1.44 10.07 -4.67
C VAL A 60 -1.16 8.66 -5.18
N ASP A 61 0.06 8.18 -4.99
CA ASP A 61 0.41 6.80 -5.32
C ASP A 61 0.00 5.86 -4.19
N VAL A 62 -0.74 4.82 -4.54
CA VAL A 62 -1.22 3.78 -3.62
C VAL A 62 -0.80 2.40 -4.10
N LEU A 63 -0.61 1.50 -3.15
CA LEU A 63 -0.48 0.07 -3.36
C LEU A 63 -1.86 -0.57 -3.14
N MET A 64 -2.45 -1.07 -4.21
CA MET A 64 -3.66 -1.87 -4.18
C MET A 64 -3.30 -3.32 -3.89
N VAL A 65 -3.74 -3.83 -2.74
CA VAL A 65 -3.52 -5.21 -2.30
C VAL A 65 -4.83 -5.97 -2.43
N VAL A 66 -4.84 -6.97 -3.32
CA VAL A 66 -6.01 -7.80 -3.62
C VAL A 66 -5.85 -9.16 -2.94
N CYS A 67 -6.90 -9.60 -2.25
CA CYS A 67 -7.01 -10.96 -1.77
C CYS A 67 -7.55 -11.86 -2.89
N GLN A 68 -6.72 -12.73 -3.45
CA GLN A 68 -7.13 -13.63 -4.54
C GLN A 68 -8.19 -14.66 -4.12
N ASN A 69 -8.31 -14.95 -2.82
CA ASN A 69 -9.32 -15.88 -2.32
C ASN A 69 -10.75 -15.30 -2.35
N CYS A 70 -10.93 -14.01 -2.08
CA CYS A 70 -12.27 -13.41 -1.95
C CYS A 70 -12.46 -12.10 -2.74
N GLY A 71 -11.48 -11.68 -3.54
CA GLY A 71 -11.50 -10.45 -4.33
C GLY A 71 -11.45 -9.16 -3.53
N ALA A 72 -11.25 -9.21 -2.21
CA ALA A 72 -11.25 -8.01 -1.37
C ALA A 72 -10.01 -7.15 -1.63
N ILE A 73 -10.23 -5.83 -1.70
CA ILE A 73 -9.20 -4.85 -2.05
C ILE A 73 -8.87 -3.99 -0.83
N GLN A 74 -7.58 -3.73 -0.62
CA GLN A 74 -7.08 -2.74 0.32
C GLN A 74 -6.13 -1.78 -0.36
N PHE A 75 -6.16 -0.52 0.05
CA PHE A 75 -5.24 0.49 -0.43
C PHE A 75 -4.29 0.90 0.69
N HIS A 76 -3.02 0.95 0.38
CA HIS A 76 -1.98 1.49 1.26
C HIS A 76 -1.28 2.65 0.56
N ASP A 77 -1.09 3.76 1.26
CA ASP A 77 -0.31 4.87 0.74
C ASP A 77 1.14 4.40 0.49
N ARG A 78 1.60 4.55 -0.75
CA ARG A 78 2.92 4.07 -1.19
C ARG A 78 4.04 4.74 -0.40
N THR A 79 3.89 6.01 -0.06
CA THR A 79 4.89 6.77 0.70
C THR A 79 5.03 6.26 2.14
N VAL A 80 3.91 5.83 2.74
CA VAL A 80 3.91 5.23 4.08
C VAL A 80 4.63 3.88 4.08
N VAL A 81 4.37 3.05 3.08
CA VAL A 81 5.03 1.75 2.93
C VAL A 81 6.53 1.94 2.68
N ALA A 82 6.92 2.83 1.75
CA ALA A 82 8.31 3.15 1.47
C ALA A 82 9.06 3.62 2.72
N LYS A 83 8.50 4.59 3.45
CA LYS A 83 9.10 5.12 4.69
C LYS A 83 9.26 4.04 5.75
N TRP A 84 8.28 3.14 5.89
CA TRP A 84 8.40 2.02 6.82
C TRP A 84 9.53 1.06 6.42
N LEU A 85 9.63 0.69 5.14
CA LEU A 85 10.72 -0.16 4.65
C LEU A 85 12.11 0.48 4.87
N ASP A 86 12.23 1.80 4.70
CA ASP A 86 13.46 2.54 4.99
C ASP A 86 13.82 2.47 6.48
N CYS A 87 12.85 2.68 7.36
CA CYS A 87 13.05 2.52 8.80
C CYS A 87 13.54 1.10 9.15
N GLN A 88 12.95 0.06 8.54
CA GLN A 88 13.35 -1.33 8.79
C GLN A 88 14.76 -1.66 8.28
N ARG A 89 15.27 -0.95 7.27
CA ARG A 89 16.64 -1.12 6.77
C ARG A 89 17.69 -0.55 7.72
N ARG A 90 17.37 0.53 8.44
CA ARG A 90 18.27 1.20 9.38
C ARG A 90 18.40 0.52 10.74
N VAL A 91 17.51 -0.43 11.04
CA VAL A 91 17.48 -1.20 12.30
C VAL A 91 18.23 -2.53 12.19
N LYS A 92 18.71 -2.90 10.99
CA LYS A 92 19.65 -3.99 10.77
C LYS A 92 21.08 -3.49 10.90
#